data_AF-A0A1G1BYQ4-F1
#
_entry.id   AF-A0A1G1BYQ4-F1
#
_cell.length_a   1.000
_cell.length_b   1.000
_cell.length_c   1.000
_cell.angle_alpha   90.00
_cell.angle_beta   90.00
_cell.angle_gamma   90.00
#
_symmetry.space_group_name_H-M   'P 1'
#
loop_
_entity.id
_entity.type
_entity.pdbx_description
1 polymer ?
#
loop_
_entity_poly.entity_id
_entity_poly.type
_entity_poly.pdbx_seq_one_letter_code
_entity_poly.pdbx_strand_id
1 'polypeptide(L)'
;MLRTQIQLTEQQSAAIRQVASRQHLSMAEVIRQGIDFFLRSSATASRAERIERALAAAGRFRSGAPDGSSHHDDHLAEAYRA
;
A
#
# COMPACT_ATOMS: atom_id res chain seq x y z
N MET A 1 9.14 24.52 4.24
CA MET A 1 8.47 24.15 2.98
C MET A 1 9.15 24.89 1.83
N LEU A 2 9.27 24.26 0.65
CA LEU A 2 9.71 24.91 -0.59
C LEU A 2 8.48 25.44 -1.34
N ARG A 3 8.58 26.60 -2.00
CA ARG A 3 7.47 27.15 -2.81
C ARG A 3 7.52 26.54 -4.20
N THR A 4 6.46 25.84 -4.57
CA THR A 4 6.26 25.28 -5.91
C THR A 4 4.96 25.82 -6.48
N GLN A 5 4.99 26.32 -7.71
CA GLN A 5 3.79 26.72 -8.44
C GLN A 5 3.37 25.59 -9.37
N ILE A 6 2.14 25.11 -9.19
CA ILE A 6 1.51 24.09 -10.03
C ILE A 6 0.18 24.62 -10.54
N GLN A 7 -0.24 24.17 -11.72
CA GLN A 7 -1.59 24.45 -12.23
C GLN A 7 -2.52 23.31 -11.84
N LEU A 8 -3.73 23.64 -11.43
CA LEU A 8 -4.80 22.70 -11.15
C LEU A 8 -5.91 22.95 -12.15
N THR A 9 -6.55 21.88 -12.61
CA THR A 9 -7.82 22.00 -13.34
C THR A 9 -8.89 22.60 -12.43
N GLU A 10 -9.91 23.23 -13.02
CA GLU A 10 -11.05 23.76 -12.27
C GLU A 10 -11.72 22.69 -11.42
N GLN A 11 -11.88 21.48 -11.96
CA GLN A 11 -12.46 20.34 -11.26
C GLN A 11 -11.63 19.93 -10.03
N GLN A 12 -10.30 19.86 -10.15
CA GLN A 12 -9.43 19.57 -9.01
C GLN A 12 -9.52 20.66 -7.94
N SER A 13 -9.51 21.93 -8.34
CA SER A 13 -9.64 23.06 -7.41
C SER A 13 -10.96 23.03 -6.64
N ALA A 14 -12.07 22.76 -7.33
CA ALA A 14 -13.39 22.63 -6.72
C ALA A 14 -13.45 21.45 -5.72
N ALA A 15 -12.94 20.29 -6.10
CA ALA A 15 -12.90 19.10 -5.23
C ALA A 15 -12.06 19.34 -3.97
N ILE A 16 -10.87 19.93 -4.11
CA ILE A 16 -10.00 20.26 -2.97
C ILE A 16 -10.70 21.25 -2.03
N ARG A 17 -11.38 22.27 -2.57
CA ARG A 17 -12.11 23.26 -1.77
C ARG A 17 -13.25 22.63 -0.97
N GLN A 18 -13.97 21.69 -1.58
CA GLN A 18 -15.04 20.96 -0.90
C GLN A 18 -14.51 20.08 0.24
N VAL A 19 -13.39 19.39 0.04
CA VAL A 19 -12.73 18.59 1.09
C VAL A 19 -12.23 19.50 2.22
N ALA A 20 -11.54 20.58 1.87
CA ALA A 20 -11.03 21.57 2.83
C ALA A 20 -12.14 22.14 3.72
N SER A 21 -13.27 22.53 3.11
CA SER A 21 -14.43 23.04 3.85
C SER A 21 -15.04 21.98 4.77
N ARG A 22 -15.21 20.74 4.32
CA ARG A 22 -15.78 19.66 5.13
C ARG A 22 -14.90 19.27 6.32
N GLN A 23 -13.58 19.39 6.17
CA GLN A 23 -12.61 18.98 7.21
C GLN A 23 -12.07 20.15 8.03
N HIS A 24 -12.52 21.38 7.79
CA HIS A 24 -11.99 22.60 8.42
C HIS A 24 -10.46 22.76 8.24
N LEU A 25 -9.94 22.37 7.07
CA LEU A 25 -8.53 22.48 6.71
C LEU A 25 -8.32 23.55 5.65
N SER A 26 -7.08 24.03 5.51
CA SER A 26 -6.71 24.85 4.37
C SER A 26 -6.59 24.00 3.10
N MET A 27 -6.83 24.59 1.91
CA MET A 27 -6.59 23.90 0.64
C MET A 27 -5.15 23.38 0.52
N ALA A 28 -4.18 24.14 1.05
CA ALA A 28 -2.77 23.74 1.03
C ALA A 28 -2.52 22.48 1.87
N GLU A 29 -3.22 22.31 3.00
CA GLU A 29 -3.12 21.12 3.85
C GLU A 29 -3.70 19.89 3.15
N VAL A 30 -4.88 20.02 2.52
CA VAL A 30 -5.49 18.94 1.74
C VAL A 30 -4.57 18.49 0.60
N ILE A 31 -3.94 19.44 -0.11
CA ILE A 31 -2.98 19.15 -1.18
C ILE A 31 -1.78 18.38 -0.62
N ARG A 32 -1.20 18.82 0.50
CA ARG A 32 -0.07 18.13 1.14
C ARG A 32 -0.41 16.70 1.53
N GLN A 33 -1.53 16.50 2.21
CA GLN A 33 -1.98 15.17 2.62
C GLN A 33 -2.21 14.26 1.41
N GLY A 34 -2.79 14.80 0.32
CA GLY A 34 -2.96 14.08 -0.94
C GLY A 34 -1.63 13.67 -1.57
N ILE A 35 -0.64 14.57 -1.59
CA ILE A 35 0.72 14.28 -2.07
C ILE A 35 1.38 13.20 -1.21
N ASP A 36 1.34 13.32 0.12
CA ASP A 36 1.94 12.34 1.03
C ASP A 36 1.28 10.97 0.90
N PHE A 37 -0.06 10.94 0.78
CA PHE A 37 -0.80 9.71 0.52
C PHE A 37 -0.39 9.09 -0.82
N PHE A 38 -0.35 9.89 -1.88
CA PHE A 38 0.06 9.42 -3.20
C PHE A 38 1.48 8.85 -3.14
N LEU A 39 2.45 9.56 -2.58
CA LEU A 39 3.85 9.11 -2.48
C LEU A 39 3.99 7.83 -1.66
N ARG A 40 3.24 7.70 -0.55
CA ARG A 40 3.20 6.46 0.25
C ARG A 40 2.56 5.30 -0.52
N SER A 41 1.53 5.57 -1.32
CA SER A 41 0.83 4.55 -2.10
C SER A 41 1.57 4.16 -3.40
N SER A 42 2.32 5.10 -3.99
CA SER A 42 3.10 4.93 -5.21
C SER A 42 4.49 4.39 -4.93
N ALA A 43 4.96 4.47 -3.68
CA ALA A 43 6.06 3.68 -3.20
C ALA A 43 5.63 2.21 -3.30
N THR A 44 5.91 1.56 -4.44
CA THR A 44 6.18 0.13 -4.41
C THR A 44 7.15 -0.05 -3.26
N ALA A 45 6.72 -0.81 -2.24
CA ALA A 45 7.48 -0.90 -1.00
C ALA A 45 8.95 -1.02 -1.34
N SER A 46 9.74 -0.15 -0.74
CA SER A 46 11.15 -0.06 -1.00
C SER A 46 11.74 -1.46 -0.93
N ARG A 47 12.82 -1.71 -1.68
CA ARG A 47 13.50 -3.02 -1.63
C ARG A 47 13.78 -3.45 -0.18
N ALA A 48 14.10 -2.50 0.70
CA ALA A 48 14.25 -2.70 2.14
C ALA A 48 12.97 -3.20 2.82
N GLU A 49 11.83 -2.50 2.66
CA GLU A 49 10.54 -2.90 3.24
C GLU A 49 10.03 -4.24 2.68
N ARG A 50 10.36 -4.57 1.43
CA ARG A 50 10.05 -5.90 0.85
C ARG A 50 10.88 -7.00 1.50
N ILE A 51 12.16 -6.75 1.72
CA ILE A 51 13.07 -7.70 2.40
C ILE A 51 12.64 -7.87 3.86
N GLU A 52 12.36 -6.79 4.57
CA GLU A 52 11.93 -6.84 5.96
C GLU A 52 10.62 -7.63 6.12
N ARG A 53 9.63 -7.40 5.24
CA ARG A 53 8.40 -8.20 5.25
C ARG A 53 8.64 -9.67 4.93
N ALA A 54 9.53 -9.99 4.00
CA ALA A 54 9.89 -11.37 3.70
C ALA A 54 10.58 -12.05 4.90
N LEU A 55 11.50 -11.36 5.57
CA LEU A 55 12.16 -11.84 6.79
C LEU A 55 11.17 -12.04 7.94
N ALA A 56 10.23 -11.11 8.14
CA ALA A 56 9.20 -11.22 9.17
C ALA A 56 8.20 -12.36 8.93
N ALA A 57 8.00 -12.75 7.66
CA ALA A 57 7.17 -13.89 7.29
C ALA A 57 7.93 -15.24 7.37
N ALA A 58 9.24 -15.23 7.11
CA ALA A 58 10.07 -16.43 7.14
C ALA A 58 10.08 -17.06 8.54
N GLY A 59 9.72 -18.35 8.62
CA GLY A 59 9.68 -19.11 9.86
C GLY A 59 8.47 -18.85 10.77
N ARG A 60 7.58 -17.93 10.41
CA ARG A 60 6.36 -17.62 11.18
C ARG A 60 5.27 -18.70 11.07
N PHE A 61 5.31 -19.51 10.01
CA PHE A 61 4.33 -20.55 9.71
C PHE A 61 5.01 -21.91 9.57
N ARG A 62 4.31 -22.98 9.94
CA ARG A 62 4.70 -24.36 9.67
C ARG A 62 3.54 -25.12 9.06
N SER A 63 3.78 -25.80 7.95
CA SER A 63 2.83 -26.69 7.27
C SER A 63 2.56 -27.98 8.04
N GLY A 64 3.40 -28.34 9.03
CA GLY A 64 3.36 -29.64 9.71
C GLY A 64 3.94 -30.80 8.88
N ALA A 65 3.96 -30.67 7.56
CA ALA A 65 4.61 -31.60 6.64
C ALA A 65 6.00 -31.09 6.19
N PRO A 66 7.05 -31.94 6.25
CA PRO A 66 8.42 -31.56 5.89
C PRO A 66 8.65 -31.40 4.37
N ASP A 67 7.74 -31.94 3.54
CA ASP A 67 7.88 -32.05 2.09
C ASP A 67 6.90 -31.15 1.32
N GLY A 68 6.23 -30.22 2.01
CA GLY A 68 5.20 -29.36 1.41
C GLY A 68 5.66 -28.56 0.19
N SER A 69 6.95 -28.22 0.10
CA SER A 69 7.52 -27.56 -1.08
C SER A 69 7.74 -28.51 -2.27
N SER A 70 8.08 -29.77 -1.98
CA SER A 70 8.48 -30.77 -2.99
C SER A 70 7.29 -31.53 -3.55
N HIS A 71 6.24 -31.73 -2.75
CA HIS A 71 5.03 -32.47 -3.13
C HIS A 71 3.76 -31.60 -3.04
N HIS A 72 3.88 -30.31 -3.37
CA HIS A 72 2.80 -29.33 -3.23
C HIS A 72 1.51 -29.73 -3.97
N ASP A 73 1.62 -30.28 -5.18
CA ASP A 73 0.47 -30.71 -5.98
C ASP A 73 -0.22 -31.94 -5.39
N ASP A 74 0.54 -32.88 -4.82
CA ASP A 74 -0.01 -34.08 -4.18
C ASP A 74 -0.79 -33.70 -2.91
N HIS A 75 -0.21 -32.83 -2.08
CA HIS A 75 -0.87 -32.27 -0.89
C HIS A 75 -2.15 -31.51 -1.25
N LEU A 76 -2.13 -30.76 -2.36
CA LEU A 76 -3.30 -30.07 -2.87
C LEU A 76 -4.39 -31.06 -3.31
N ALA A 77 -4.00 -32.09 -4.07
CA ALA A 77 -4.92 -33.10 -4.58
C ALA A 77 -5.53 -33.94 -3.46
N GLU A 78 -4.79 -34.21 -2.38
CA GLU A 78 -5.30 -34.88 -1.17
C GLU A 78 -6.36 -34.02 -0.47
N ALA A 79 -6.09 -32.72 -0.27
CA ALA A 79 -7.01 -31.80 0.40
C ALA A 79 -8.37 -31.66 -0.31
N TYR A 80 -8.42 -31.80 -1.64
CA TYR A 80 -9.68 -31.78 -2.41
C TYR A 80 -10.41 -33.12 -2.49
N ARG A 81 -9.80 -34.21 -2.02
CA ARG A 81 -10.44 -35.54 -1.95
C ARG A 81 -11.11 -35.83 -0.59
N ALA A 82 -10.74 -35.07 0.45
CA ALA A 82 -11.36 -35.12 1.77
C ALA A 82 -12.68 -34.33 1.81
#